data_AF-A0A4S2ADZ9-F1
#
_entry.id   AF-A0A4S2ADZ9-F1
#
_cell.length_a   1.000
_cell.length_b   1.000
_cell.length_c   1.000
_cell.angle_alpha   90.00
_cell.angle_beta   90.00
_cell.angle_gamma   90.00
#
_symmetry.space_group_name_H-M   'P 1'
#
loop_
_entity.id
_entity.type
_entity.pdbx_description
1 polymer ?
#
loop_
_entity_poly.entity_id
_entity_poly.type
_entity_poly.pdbx_seq_one_letter_code
_entity_poly.pdbx_strand_id
1 'polypeptide(L)'
;MYQQRNKNIFYTQKHHICLISNLTPCIPRDIIKTSKYILQKGTAMDKSTRQFPRRDKKTLLLTLLILFILILSAAVLLIRYFTAGKAGTARIYQDGALVREIDLSDIAAPYTFTITSTDGSYNTIKVEQGAIGVTDADCPDKTCRNMGMVRSSAYPISCLPHKLLIQIADNDSGIDAAAQ
;
A
#
# COMPACT_ATOMS: atom_id res chain seq x y z
N MET A 1 67.63 -9.24 -46.23
CA MET A 1 67.65 -10.71 -46.22
C MET A 1 66.54 -11.22 -47.13
N TYR A 2 66.91 -12.06 -48.08
CA TYR A 2 66.07 -12.52 -49.20
C TYR A 2 65.76 -13.99 -48.95
N GLN A 3 64.50 -14.42 -48.99
CA GLN A 3 64.09 -15.64 -49.73
C GLN A 3 62.58 -15.92 -49.62
N GLN A 4 61.93 -15.66 -50.75
CA GLN A 4 60.87 -16.42 -51.43
C GLN A 4 59.94 -17.43 -50.72
N ARG A 5 58.72 -17.46 -51.29
CA ARG A 5 57.82 -18.62 -51.47
C ARG A 5 57.08 -19.06 -50.19
N ASN A 6 55.87 -19.61 -50.21
CA ASN A 6 55.07 -20.17 -51.29
C ASN A 6 53.62 -20.34 -50.81
N LYS A 7 52.75 -20.59 -51.79
CA LYS A 7 51.48 -21.31 -51.74
C LYS A 7 51.44 -22.46 -50.72
N ASN A 8 50.24 -22.76 -50.21
CA ASN A 8 49.60 -24.09 -50.12
C ASN A 8 48.33 -23.92 -49.26
N ILE A 9 47.12 -23.80 -49.83
CA ILE A 9 46.29 -24.93 -50.30
C ILE A 9 46.59 -26.21 -49.51
N PHE A 10 45.80 -26.47 -48.47
CA PHE A 10 45.54 -27.83 -48.00
C PHE A 10 44.04 -28.08 -48.05
N TYR A 11 43.70 -29.01 -48.93
CA TYR A 11 42.38 -29.54 -49.22
C TYR A 11 42.14 -30.80 -48.36
N THR A 12 40.91 -30.90 -47.86
CA THR A 12 40.06 -32.07 -47.57
C THR A 12 40.62 -33.40 -47.08
N GLN A 13 39.80 -33.96 -46.17
CA GLN A 13 39.43 -35.38 -46.01
C GLN A 13 40.33 -36.26 -45.13
N LYS A 14 39.63 -37.06 -44.30
CA LYS A 14 40.09 -38.18 -43.47
C LYS A 14 40.71 -37.85 -42.09
N HIS A 15 39.80 -37.69 -41.13
CA HIS A 15 39.88 -38.25 -39.76
C HIS A 15 41.11 -37.91 -38.88
N HIS A 16 40.89 -36.96 -37.94
CA HIS A 16 41.65 -36.68 -36.69
C HIS A 16 42.89 -35.78 -36.76
N ILE A 17 42.80 -34.63 -36.06
CA ILE A 17 43.95 -33.87 -35.56
C ILE A 17 44.04 -34.18 -34.07
N CYS A 18 45.04 -34.96 -33.66
CA CYS A 18 45.40 -35.22 -32.27
C CYS A 18 46.62 -34.38 -31.91
N LEU A 19 46.51 -33.57 -30.85
CA LEU A 19 47.66 -32.94 -30.19
C LEU A 19 48.28 -33.92 -29.18
N ILE A 20 49.59 -34.05 -29.24
CA ILE A 20 50.41 -34.95 -28.43
C ILE A 20 50.71 -34.26 -27.08
N SER A 21 49.97 -34.60 -26.02
CA SER A 21 50.44 -34.62 -24.62
C SER A 21 49.36 -35.23 -23.71
N ASN A 22 49.69 -36.33 -23.04
CA ASN A 22 48.81 -37.19 -22.24
C ASN A 22 48.13 -36.49 -21.04
N LEU A 23 46.79 -36.41 -21.03
CA LEU A 23 45.85 -36.94 -20.03
C LEU A 23 44.41 -36.57 -20.47
N THR A 24 43.64 -37.58 -20.92
CA THR A 24 42.17 -37.72 -21.18
C THR A 24 41.21 -36.51 -21.11
N PRO A 25 40.09 -36.52 -21.88
CA PRO A 25 39.88 -37.03 -23.23
C PRO A 25 39.25 -35.99 -24.17
N CYS A 26 39.43 -36.24 -25.47
CA CYS A 26 38.86 -35.52 -26.59
C CYS A 26 37.33 -35.33 -26.47
N ILE A 27 36.86 -34.09 -26.52
CA ILE A 27 35.43 -33.79 -26.66
C ILE A 27 35.03 -34.01 -28.13
N PRO A 28 34.05 -34.90 -28.41
CA PRO A 28 33.57 -35.16 -29.77
C PRO A 28 32.85 -33.94 -30.36
N ARG A 29 33.01 -33.76 -31.67
CA ARG A 29 32.49 -32.64 -32.49
C ARG A 29 30.95 -32.60 -32.62
N ASP A 30 30.24 -33.46 -31.89
CA ASP A 30 28.78 -33.60 -31.93
C ASP A 30 28.04 -32.61 -31.02
N ILE A 31 28.74 -31.92 -30.11
CA ILE A 31 28.13 -30.90 -29.23
C ILE A 31 27.78 -29.60 -29.98
N ILE A 32 28.47 -29.27 -31.09
CA ILE A 32 28.19 -28.03 -31.83
C ILE A 32 26.88 -28.14 -32.65
N LYS A 33 26.49 -29.35 -33.08
CA LYS A 33 25.24 -29.52 -33.85
C LYS A 33 23.98 -29.43 -32.98
N THR A 34 24.04 -29.81 -31.70
CA THR A 34 22.88 -29.74 -30.80
C THR A 34 22.59 -28.32 -30.31
N SER A 35 23.60 -27.46 -30.18
CA SER A 35 23.40 -26.03 -29.83
C SER A 35 22.59 -25.27 -30.90
N LYS A 36 22.87 -25.50 -32.19
CA LYS A 36 22.10 -24.87 -33.28
C LYS A 36 20.66 -25.38 -33.38
N TYR A 37 20.41 -26.65 -33.01
CA TYR A 37 19.08 -27.24 -33.07
C TYR A 37 18.17 -26.79 -31.91
N ILE A 38 18.74 -26.56 -30.72
CA ILE A 38 18.00 -26.06 -29.55
C ILE A 38 17.74 -24.54 -29.69
N LEU A 39 18.66 -23.76 -30.28
CA LEU A 39 18.44 -22.33 -30.53
C LEU A 39 17.40 -22.04 -31.63
N GLN A 40 17.10 -22.97 -32.54
CA GLN A 40 16.03 -22.77 -33.53
C GLN A 40 14.63 -23.05 -32.99
N LYS A 41 14.47 -23.91 -31.97
CA LYS A 41 13.14 -24.27 -31.44
C LYS A 41 12.63 -23.36 -30.32
N GLY A 42 13.46 -22.47 -29.77
CA GLY A 42 13.08 -21.53 -28.71
C GLY A 42 12.36 -20.25 -29.17
N THR A 43 12.16 -20.04 -30.48
CA THR A 43 11.47 -18.83 -31.01
C THR A 43 10.04 -19.09 -31.49
N ALA A 44 9.53 -20.31 -31.31
CA ALA A 44 8.11 -20.62 -31.46
C ALA A 44 7.36 -20.42 -30.13
N MET A 45 7.56 -19.26 -29.49
CA MET A 45 6.64 -18.77 -28.47
C MET A 45 5.62 -17.89 -29.19
N ASP A 46 4.51 -18.54 -29.51
CA ASP A 46 3.16 -17.98 -29.63
C ASP A 46 3.10 -16.53 -30.11
N LYS A 47 3.01 -16.38 -31.45
CA LYS A 47 2.32 -15.23 -32.04
C LYS A 47 0.83 -15.38 -31.74
N SER A 48 0.45 -15.34 -30.46
CA SER A 48 -0.87 -14.89 -30.06
C SER A 48 -0.93 -13.44 -30.52
N THR A 49 -1.40 -13.34 -31.75
CA THR A 49 -1.87 -12.13 -32.36
C THR A 49 -2.85 -11.56 -31.35
N ARG A 50 -2.39 -10.59 -30.55
CA ARG A 50 -3.29 -9.59 -29.99
C ARG A 50 -3.87 -8.90 -31.20
N GLN A 51 -4.91 -9.51 -31.74
CA GLN A 51 -5.73 -8.97 -32.79
C GLN A 51 -6.38 -7.76 -32.15
N PHE A 52 -5.69 -6.61 -32.24
CA PHE A 52 -6.27 -5.34 -31.85
C PHE A 52 -7.54 -5.22 -32.67
N PRO A 53 -8.72 -5.25 -32.03
CA PRO A 53 -9.98 -5.31 -32.75
C PRO A 53 -10.04 -4.09 -33.67
N ARG A 54 -10.41 -4.31 -34.95
CA ARG A 54 -10.69 -3.20 -35.87
C ARG A 54 -11.60 -2.22 -35.13
N ARG A 55 -11.11 -0.99 -35.00
CA ARG A 55 -11.70 0.04 -34.15
C ARG A 55 -12.94 0.60 -34.85
N ASP A 56 -14.03 -0.17 -34.83
CA ASP A 56 -15.35 0.36 -35.16
C ASP A 56 -15.68 1.48 -34.18
N LYS A 57 -16.33 2.55 -34.68
CA LYS A 57 -16.74 3.68 -33.82
C LYS A 57 -17.53 3.20 -32.60
N LYS A 58 -18.29 2.10 -32.76
CA LYS A 58 -19.06 1.44 -31.70
C LYS A 58 -18.18 0.75 -30.66
N THR A 59 -17.12 0.04 -31.05
CA THR A 59 -16.19 -0.59 -30.11
C THR A 59 -15.32 0.46 -29.41
N LEU A 60 -14.96 1.54 -30.09
CA LEU A 60 -14.28 2.69 -29.50
C LEU A 60 -15.15 3.36 -28.42
N LEU A 61 -16.42 3.63 -28.72
CA LEU A 61 -17.38 4.18 -27.76
C LEU A 61 -17.58 3.27 -26.55
N LEU A 62 -17.73 1.95 -26.75
CA LEU A 62 -17.84 0.98 -25.66
C LEU A 62 -16.60 0.98 -24.77
N THR A 63 -15.40 1.02 -25.34
CA THR A 63 -14.16 1.07 -24.53
C THR A 63 -14.04 2.36 -23.72
N LEU A 64 -14.48 3.49 -24.26
CA LEU A 64 -14.47 4.79 -23.59
C LEU A 64 -15.46 4.82 -22.43
N LEU A 65 -16.66 4.26 -22.62
CA LEU A 65 -17.69 4.13 -21.59
C LEU A 65 -17.18 3.30 -20.39
N ILE A 66 -16.57 2.16 -20.65
CA ILE A 66 -16.05 1.26 -19.60
C ILE A 66 -14.93 1.96 -18.82
N LEU A 67 -14.01 2.63 -19.51
CA LEU A 67 -12.94 3.40 -18.86
C LEU A 67 -13.50 4.51 -17.97
N PHE A 68 -14.52 5.23 -18.45
CA PHE A 68 -15.18 6.29 -17.70
C PHE A 68 -15.83 5.76 -16.41
N ILE A 69 -16.57 4.65 -16.49
CA ILE A 69 -17.17 4.00 -15.31
C ILE A 69 -16.09 3.57 -14.31
N LEU A 70 -14.97 3.03 -14.81
CA LEU A 70 -13.86 2.58 -13.98
C LEU A 70 -13.21 3.77 -13.25
N ILE A 71 -12.97 4.88 -13.95
CA ILE A 71 -12.46 6.12 -13.35
C ILE A 71 -13.43 6.68 -12.31
N LEU A 72 -14.74 6.71 -12.61
CA LEU A 72 -15.74 7.17 -11.65
C LEU A 72 -15.78 6.30 -10.39
N SER A 73 -15.75 4.97 -10.55
CA SER A 73 -15.74 4.05 -9.42
C SER A 73 -14.48 4.23 -8.55
N ALA A 74 -13.31 4.41 -9.17
CA ALA A 74 -12.07 4.68 -8.47
C ALA A 74 -12.09 6.05 -7.77
N ALA A 75 -12.65 7.08 -8.39
CA ALA A 75 -12.81 8.41 -7.78
C ALA A 75 -13.74 8.35 -6.57
N VAL A 76 -14.87 7.64 -6.67
CA VAL A 76 -15.77 7.43 -5.53
C VAL A 76 -15.07 6.66 -4.41
N LEU A 77 -14.33 5.60 -4.74
CA LEU A 77 -13.59 4.83 -3.73
C LEU A 77 -12.49 5.68 -3.07
N LEU A 78 -11.80 6.53 -3.84
CA LEU A 78 -10.81 7.46 -3.34
C LEU A 78 -11.42 8.50 -2.40
N ILE A 79 -12.54 9.12 -2.81
CA ILE A 79 -13.29 10.07 -1.97
C ILE A 79 -13.75 9.36 -0.70
N ARG A 80 -14.31 8.15 -0.81
CA ARG A 80 -14.71 7.34 0.34
C ARG A 80 -13.51 7.01 1.23
N TYR A 81 -12.34 6.71 0.68
CA TYR A 81 -11.14 6.47 1.49
C TYR A 81 -10.70 7.72 2.28
N PHE A 82 -10.76 8.91 1.66
CA PHE A 82 -10.45 10.18 2.32
C PHE A 82 -11.58 10.69 3.25
N THR A 83 -12.83 10.27 3.04
CA THR A 83 -14.00 10.71 3.84
C THR A 83 -14.53 9.65 4.81
N ALA A 84 -14.03 8.40 4.76
CA ALA A 84 -14.41 7.29 5.64
C ALA A 84 -14.02 7.53 7.11
N GLY A 85 -13.29 8.60 7.38
CA GLY A 85 -13.08 9.15 8.71
C GLY A 85 -13.49 10.61 8.75
N LYS A 86 -14.77 10.95 8.56
CA LYS A 86 -15.30 12.15 9.20
C LYS A 86 -15.29 11.87 10.69
N ALA A 87 -14.13 12.02 11.29
CA ALA A 87 -14.03 11.90 12.71
C ALA A 87 -14.78 13.06 13.34
N GLY A 88 -15.64 12.74 14.30
CA GLY A 88 -16.40 13.75 15.01
C GLY A 88 -15.50 14.76 15.73
N THR A 89 -16.10 15.85 16.14
CA THR A 89 -15.42 16.85 16.96
C THR A 89 -15.38 16.35 18.41
N ALA A 90 -14.19 16.20 18.98
CA ALA A 90 -14.02 15.84 20.38
C ALA A 90 -14.15 17.07 21.28
N ARG A 91 -15.10 16.99 22.22
CA ARG A 91 -15.34 17.99 23.26
C ARG A 91 -14.88 17.45 24.60
N ILE A 92 -14.05 18.22 25.28
CA ILE A 92 -13.45 17.87 26.55
C ILE A 92 -14.00 18.80 27.61
N TYR A 93 -14.66 18.21 28.60
CA TYR A 93 -15.25 18.91 29.72
C TYR A 93 -14.50 18.57 31.00
N GLN A 94 -14.28 19.59 31.83
CA GLN A 94 -13.71 19.49 33.16
C GLN A 94 -14.68 20.18 34.11
N ASP A 95 -15.08 19.50 35.18
CA ASP A 95 -16.08 20.03 36.12
C ASP A 95 -17.40 20.49 35.43
N GLY A 96 -17.75 19.85 34.31
CA GLY A 96 -18.95 20.17 33.52
C GLY A 96 -18.81 21.39 32.59
N ALA A 97 -17.68 22.09 32.59
CA ALA A 97 -17.40 23.19 31.67
C ALA A 97 -16.58 22.72 30.46
N LEU A 98 -16.92 23.18 29.25
CA LEU A 98 -16.15 22.89 28.05
C LEU A 98 -14.79 23.59 28.14
N VAL A 99 -13.71 22.80 28.23
CA VAL A 99 -12.35 23.31 28.31
C VAL A 99 -11.69 23.35 26.94
N ARG A 100 -11.99 22.36 26.10
CA ARG A 100 -11.35 22.22 24.80
C ARG A 100 -12.25 21.51 23.81
N GLU A 101 -12.21 21.97 22.57
CA GLU A 101 -12.84 21.35 21.42
C GLU A 101 -11.77 21.08 20.37
N ILE A 102 -11.77 19.87 19.79
CA ILE A 102 -10.74 19.39 18.87
C ILE A 102 -11.44 18.71 17.70
N ASP A 103 -11.21 19.20 16.48
CA ASP A 103 -11.62 18.49 15.28
C ASP A 103 -10.68 17.30 15.05
N LEU A 104 -11.21 16.08 15.19
CA LEU A 104 -10.43 14.86 15.01
C LEU A 104 -10.16 14.53 13.53
N SER A 105 -10.84 15.19 12.59
CA SER A 105 -10.67 15.00 11.15
C SER A 105 -9.43 15.71 10.62
N ASP A 106 -9.04 16.84 11.23
CA ASP A 106 -7.91 17.70 10.80
C ASP A 106 -6.63 17.47 11.64
N ILE A 107 -6.37 16.21 12.01
CA ILE A 107 -5.18 15.83 12.79
C ILE A 107 -4.12 15.23 11.85
N ALA A 108 -3.07 15.99 11.54
CA ALA A 108 -1.98 15.53 10.69
C ALA A 108 -0.96 14.61 11.42
N ALA A 109 -0.71 14.87 12.71
CA ALA A 109 0.23 14.11 13.51
C ALA A 109 -0.32 13.91 14.93
N PRO A 110 -0.07 12.74 15.56
CA PRO A 110 -0.55 12.46 16.90
C PRO A 110 0.17 13.34 17.93
N TYR A 111 -0.57 13.83 18.92
CA TYR A 111 -0.03 14.64 20.01
C TYR A 111 -0.68 14.32 21.35
N THR A 112 -0.03 14.72 22.42
CA THR A 112 -0.49 14.53 23.80
C THR A 112 -0.49 15.84 24.56
N PHE A 113 -1.45 16.01 25.45
CA PHE A 113 -1.49 17.12 26.41
C PHE A 113 -2.10 16.66 27.72
N THR A 114 -1.77 17.37 28.80
CA THR A 114 -2.25 17.06 30.15
C THR A 114 -3.24 18.11 30.60
N ILE A 115 -4.35 17.66 31.17
CA ILE A 115 -5.30 18.50 31.90
C ILE A 115 -5.06 18.27 33.37
N THR A 116 -4.89 19.36 34.13
CA THR A 116 -4.69 19.33 35.57
C THR A 116 -5.87 20.03 36.24
N SER A 117 -6.44 19.36 37.24
CA SER A 117 -7.55 19.87 38.04
C SER A 117 -7.03 20.76 39.18
N THR A 118 -7.96 21.49 39.81
CA THR A 118 -7.64 22.41 40.92
C THR A 118 -7.12 21.70 42.18
N ASP A 119 -7.43 20.42 42.34
CA ASP A 119 -6.96 19.54 43.41
C ASP A 119 -5.56 18.95 43.15
N GLY A 120 -4.95 19.27 41.99
CA GLY A 120 -3.65 18.77 41.58
C GLY A 120 -3.69 17.42 40.85
N SER A 121 -4.87 16.82 40.68
CA SER A 121 -5.04 15.60 39.88
C SER A 121 -4.86 15.88 38.39
N TYR A 122 -4.53 14.85 37.60
CA TYR A 122 -4.25 15.00 36.18
C TYR A 122 -4.76 13.86 35.29
N ASN A 123 -4.99 14.22 34.03
CA ASN A 123 -5.25 13.28 32.95
C ASN A 123 -4.44 13.68 31.71
N THR A 124 -3.61 12.77 31.22
CA THR A 124 -2.88 12.91 29.97
C THR A 124 -3.68 12.31 28.83
N ILE A 125 -4.07 13.16 27.90
CA ILE A 125 -4.92 12.84 26.75
C ILE A 125 -4.04 12.74 25.51
N LYS A 126 -4.25 11.69 24.72
CA LYS A 126 -3.65 11.50 23.40
C LYS A 126 -4.71 11.69 22.34
N VAL A 127 -4.35 12.44 21.31
CA VAL A 127 -5.17 12.69 20.14
C VAL A 127 -4.42 12.15 18.92
N GLU A 128 -5.14 11.39 18.10
CA GLU A 128 -4.67 10.86 16.83
C GLU A 128 -5.74 11.09 15.76
N GLN A 129 -5.41 10.80 14.49
CA GLN A 129 -6.36 10.95 13.40
C GLN A 129 -7.61 10.09 13.65
N GLY A 130 -8.72 10.78 13.87
CA GLY A 130 -10.02 10.20 14.18
C GLY A 130 -10.16 9.47 15.51
N ALA A 131 -9.22 9.63 16.44
CA ALA A 131 -9.26 8.95 17.73
C ALA A 131 -8.80 9.85 18.87
N ILE A 132 -9.41 9.69 20.05
CA ILE A 132 -8.98 10.35 21.28
C ILE A 132 -9.02 9.36 22.45
N GLY A 133 -8.09 9.47 23.38
CA GLY A 133 -7.99 8.57 24.52
C GLY A 133 -7.17 9.14 25.67
N VAL A 134 -7.32 8.57 26.86
CA VAL A 134 -6.49 8.91 28.03
C VAL A 134 -5.34 7.91 28.10
N THR A 135 -4.10 8.36 28.01
CA THR A 135 -2.91 7.50 28.11
C THR A 135 -2.40 7.35 29.53
N ASP A 136 -2.58 8.38 30.35
CA ASP A 136 -2.19 8.35 31.76
C ASP A 136 -3.12 9.19 32.62
N ALA A 137 -3.29 8.79 33.88
CA ALA A 137 -4.09 9.50 34.86
C ALA A 137 -3.70 9.02 36.26
N ASP A 138 -3.73 9.89 37.27
CA ASP A 138 -3.46 9.54 38.67
C ASP A 138 -4.70 9.01 39.43
N CYS A 139 -5.87 8.93 38.79
CA CYS A 139 -7.12 8.44 39.39
C CYS A 139 -7.01 7.00 39.96
N PRO A 140 -7.76 6.64 41.01
CA PRO A 140 -7.69 5.30 41.60
C PRO A 140 -8.34 4.21 40.73
N ASP A 141 -9.38 4.56 39.97
CA ASP A 141 -10.19 3.63 39.17
C ASP A 141 -9.53 3.21 37.85
N LYS A 142 -8.68 4.07 37.29
CA LYS A 142 -7.98 3.91 36.01
C LYS A 142 -8.88 3.54 34.83
N THR A 143 -10.20 3.72 34.95
CA THR A 143 -11.18 3.27 33.94
C THR A 143 -10.99 4.02 32.63
N CYS A 144 -10.74 5.33 32.69
CA CYS A 144 -10.50 6.17 31.51
C CYS A 144 -9.27 5.73 30.70
N ARG A 145 -8.22 5.26 31.39
CA ARG A 145 -7.01 4.74 30.73
C ARG A 145 -7.26 3.36 30.13
N ASN A 146 -8.02 2.51 30.83
CA ASN A 146 -8.34 1.16 30.37
C ASN A 146 -9.27 1.15 29.15
N MET A 147 -10.07 2.21 28.93
CA MET A 147 -10.86 2.39 27.71
C MET A 147 -9.99 2.54 26.46
N GLY A 148 -8.78 3.11 26.59
CA GLY A 148 -7.88 3.32 25.47
C GLY A 148 -8.37 4.39 24.48
N MET A 149 -7.98 4.24 23.22
CA MET A 149 -8.33 5.17 22.14
C MET A 149 -9.73 4.87 21.59
N VAL A 150 -10.61 5.87 21.63
CA VAL A 150 -11.99 5.78 21.14
C VAL A 150 -12.14 6.60 19.87
N ARG A 151 -12.87 6.03 18.89
CA ARG A 151 -13.19 6.67 17.60
C ARG A 151 -14.68 6.97 17.41
N SER A 152 -15.54 6.38 18.24
CA SER A 152 -16.99 6.42 18.09
C SER A 152 -17.63 7.37 19.10
N SER A 153 -18.68 8.07 18.68
CA SER A 153 -19.57 8.89 19.51
C SER A 153 -20.47 8.08 20.46
N ALA A 154 -20.55 6.75 20.29
CA ALA A 154 -21.49 5.90 21.03
C ALA A 154 -21.26 5.91 22.56
N TYR A 155 -20.00 6.01 22.99
CA TYR A 155 -19.65 6.00 24.41
C TYR A 155 -18.58 7.06 24.71
N PRO A 156 -18.82 8.01 25.61
CA PRO A 156 -17.82 8.97 26.02
C PRO A 156 -16.79 8.34 26.95
N ILE A 157 -15.58 8.91 26.99
CA ILE A 157 -14.58 8.57 28.00
C ILE A 157 -14.85 9.43 29.23
N SER A 158 -15.08 8.80 30.37
CA SER A 158 -15.36 9.48 31.64
C SER A 158 -14.31 9.11 32.69
N CYS A 159 -13.73 10.11 33.34
CA CYS A 159 -12.94 9.95 34.56
C CYS A 159 -13.72 10.63 35.70
N LEU A 160 -14.51 9.84 36.43
CA LEU A 160 -15.40 10.34 37.47
C LEU A 160 -14.64 11.03 38.63
N PRO A 161 -13.54 10.48 39.16
CA PRO A 161 -12.82 11.10 40.27
C PRO A 161 -12.31 12.50 39.94
N HIS A 162 -11.84 12.70 38.69
CA HIS A 162 -11.34 13.99 38.23
C HIS A 162 -12.41 14.81 37.50
N LYS A 163 -13.66 14.33 37.41
CA LYS A 163 -14.78 14.99 36.70
C LYS A 163 -14.44 15.41 35.25
N LEU A 164 -13.62 14.60 34.58
CA LEU A 164 -13.27 14.78 33.18
C LEU A 164 -14.22 13.96 32.30
N LEU A 165 -14.76 14.57 31.26
CA LEU A 165 -15.60 13.92 30.25
C LEU A 165 -15.10 14.27 28.86
N ILE A 166 -14.83 13.26 28.03
CA ILE A 166 -14.47 13.42 26.62
C ILE A 166 -15.58 12.80 25.78
N GLN A 167 -16.21 13.61 24.95
CA GLN A 167 -17.31 13.20 24.08
C GLN A 167 -16.96 13.50 22.62
N ILE A 168 -17.18 12.54 21.74
CA ILE A 168 -17.06 12.74 20.30
C ILE A 168 -18.45 13.09 19.78
N ALA A 169 -18.60 14.28 19.20
CA ALA A 169 -19.83 14.70 18.52
C ALA A 169 -19.70 14.39 17.03
N ASP A 170 -20.60 13.57 16.49
CA ASP A 170 -20.64 13.34 15.05
C ASP A 170 -21.08 14.63 14.35
N ASN A 171 -20.32 15.01 13.32
CA ASN A 171 -20.65 16.16 12.46
C ASN A 171 -21.70 15.76 11.42
N ASP A 172 -22.76 15.07 11.85
CA ASP A 172 -23.86 14.68 10.99
C ASP A 172 -24.91 15.81 10.99
N SER A 173 -24.85 16.60 9.92
CA SER A 173 -26.02 17.25 9.34
C SER A 173 -27.16 16.24 9.29
N GLY A 174 -28.22 16.50 10.06
CA GLY A 174 -29.36 15.63 10.27
C GLY A 174 -29.81 14.90 9.00
N ILE A 175 -29.55 13.60 9.00
CA ILE A 175 -30.33 12.64 8.23
C ILE A 175 -30.67 11.52 9.22
N ASP A 176 -31.50 11.88 10.21
CA ASP A 176 -32.39 10.90 10.81
C ASP A 176 -33.34 10.45 9.69
N ALA A 177 -32.90 9.42 8.98
CA ALA A 177 -33.73 8.66 8.07
C ALA A 177 -34.92 8.14 8.88
N ALA A 178 -36.10 8.66 8.54
CA ALA A 178 -37.36 8.31 9.14
C ALA A 178 -37.55 6.79 9.25
N ALA A 179 -37.77 6.32 10.48
CA ALA A 179 -38.57 5.15 10.73
C ALA A 179 -40.00 5.63 11.06
N GLN A 180 -40.88 5.61 10.06
CA GLN A 180 -42.33 5.49 10.19
C GLN A 180 -42.95 5.09 8.85
#